data_AF-T1BH00-F1
#
_entry.id   AF-T1BH00-F1
#
_cell.length_a   1.000
_cell.length_b   1.000
_cell.length_c   1.000
_cell.angle_alpha   90.00
_cell.angle_beta   90.00
_cell.angle_gamma   90.00
#
_symmetry.space_group_name_H-M   'P 1'
#
loop_
_entity.id
_entity.type
_entity.pdbx_description
1 polymer ?
#
loop_
_entity_poly.entity_id
_entity_poly.type
_entity_poly.pdbx_seq_one_letter_code
_entity_poly.pdbx_strand_id
1 'polypeptide(L)'
;MARTFETTPGDLPERLLAALAAGQREGGDRRGMQSAAMLIVREKGGYDEGSDRWVDLRVDDHPTPIEELRRIFRLYDLTLLDREDPTTARPIEGEVAVILQHDLGILGYYHGPRTGTWDPASRAAFERFLGENNFENKQRPDGKVWPSVLNYLSERAAAEVARRTTTAPVVPGALERGPGAKAPGGDRSPPTPRRTSRRSK
;
A
#
# COMPACT_ATOMS: atom_id res chain seq x y z
N MET A 1 1.16 -21.56 20.37
CA MET A 1 -0.02 -20.67 20.51
C MET A 1 -0.10 -20.05 21.91
N ALA A 2 -0.51 -20.78 22.97
CA ALA A 2 -0.75 -20.22 24.31
C ALA A 2 0.44 -19.43 24.89
N ARG A 3 1.64 -20.01 24.91
CA ARG A 3 2.87 -19.32 25.34
C ARG A 3 3.08 -18.00 24.60
N THR A 4 2.90 -17.98 23.27
CA THR A 4 3.04 -16.77 22.47
C THR A 4 2.01 -15.72 22.86
N PHE A 5 0.75 -16.12 23.08
CA PHE A 5 -0.29 -15.20 23.57
C PHE A 5 0.07 -14.58 24.93
N GLU A 6 0.61 -15.36 25.86
CA GLU A 6 0.95 -14.93 27.21
C GLU A 6 2.19 -14.03 27.27
N THR A 7 3.14 -14.22 26.34
CA THR A 7 4.46 -13.57 26.37
C THR A 7 4.64 -12.45 25.35
N THR A 8 3.77 -12.36 24.34
CA THR A 8 3.84 -11.27 23.35
C THR A 8 3.45 -9.94 24.02
N PRO A 9 4.31 -8.91 23.98
CA PRO A 9 3.96 -7.58 24.47
C PRO A 9 2.93 -6.92 23.54
N GLY A 10 2.27 -5.88 24.04
CA GLY A 10 1.24 -5.16 23.30
C GLY A 10 -0.16 -5.57 23.73
N ASP A 11 -1.15 -5.12 22.96
CA ASP A 11 -2.55 -5.25 23.28
C ASP A 11 -3.16 -6.56 22.78
N LEU A 12 -4.46 -6.74 23.06
CA LEU A 12 -5.15 -8.00 22.81
C LEU A 12 -5.13 -8.45 21.33
N PRO A 13 -5.43 -7.60 20.32
CA PRO A 13 -5.31 -8.00 18.92
C PRO A 13 -3.92 -8.46 18.52
N GLU A 14 -2.87 -7.73 18.89
CA GLU A 14 -1.49 -8.10 18.52
C GLU A 14 -1.10 -9.45 19.12
N ARG A 15 -1.46 -9.68 20.37
CA ARG A 15 -1.25 -10.96 21.06
C ARG A 15 -2.02 -12.10 20.40
N LEU A 16 -3.27 -11.88 19.97
CA LEU A 16 -4.07 -12.88 19.27
C LEU A 16 -3.48 -13.21 17.89
N LEU A 17 -3.11 -12.19 17.10
CA LEU A 17 -2.46 -12.37 15.81
C LEU A 17 -1.13 -13.12 15.95
N ALA A 18 -0.30 -12.76 16.94
CA ALA A 18 0.95 -13.44 17.27
C ALA A 18 0.73 -14.91 17.64
N ALA A 19 -0.26 -15.19 18.49
CA ALA A 19 -0.60 -16.53 18.91
C ALA A 19 -1.10 -17.40 17.73
N LEU A 20 -1.93 -16.82 16.85
CA LEU A 20 -2.45 -17.49 15.66
C LEU A 20 -1.32 -17.88 14.70
N ALA A 21 -0.43 -16.93 14.38
CA ALA A 21 0.73 -17.19 13.53
C ALA A 21 1.68 -18.23 14.14
N ALA A 22 1.88 -18.20 15.47
CA ALA A 22 2.68 -19.21 16.16
C ALA A 22 2.02 -20.59 16.13
N GLY A 23 0.70 -20.67 16.30
CA GLY A 23 -0.03 -21.94 16.17
C GLY A 23 0.13 -22.56 14.78
N GLN A 24 0.05 -21.75 13.73
CA GLN A 24 0.26 -22.22 12.36
C GLN A 24 1.67 -22.78 12.13
N ARG A 25 2.70 -22.15 12.70
CA ARG A 25 4.09 -22.63 12.57
C ARG A 25 4.35 -23.97 13.27
N GLU A 26 3.61 -24.28 14.33
CA GLU A 26 3.72 -25.54 15.08
C GLU A 26 2.90 -26.70 14.47
N GLY A 27 2.47 -26.56 13.21
CA GLY A 27 1.76 -27.60 12.44
C GLY A 27 0.35 -27.22 12.01
N GLY A 28 -0.25 -26.19 12.63
CA GLY A 28 -1.54 -25.62 12.21
C GLY A 28 -2.69 -26.65 12.12
N ASP A 29 -3.70 -26.33 11.32
CA ASP A 29 -4.71 -27.31 10.93
C ASP A 29 -4.11 -28.30 9.93
N ARG A 30 -4.36 -29.59 10.14
CA ARG A 30 -3.86 -30.69 9.30
C ARG A 30 -4.26 -30.55 7.82
N ARG A 31 -5.35 -29.82 7.53
CA ARG A 31 -5.83 -29.56 6.17
C ARG A 31 -5.11 -28.39 5.49
N GLY A 32 -4.24 -27.66 6.20
CA GLY A 32 -3.62 -26.43 5.75
C GLY A 32 -4.36 -25.19 6.24
N MET A 33 -4.17 -24.07 5.55
CA MET A 33 -4.82 -22.79 5.87
C MET A 33 -5.71 -22.36 4.70
N GLN A 34 -6.95 -21.98 5.00
CA GLN A 34 -7.89 -21.45 4.01
C GLN A 34 -8.47 -20.12 4.48
N SER A 35 -8.79 -20.02 5.78
CA SER A 35 -9.39 -18.84 6.38
C SER A 35 -8.76 -18.48 7.72
N ALA A 36 -8.99 -17.25 8.16
CA ALA A 36 -8.61 -16.73 9.47
C ALA A 36 -9.60 -15.66 9.90
N ALA A 37 -9.88 -15.56 11.19
CA ALA A 37 -10.77 -14.53 11.72
C ALA A 37 -10.33 -14.08 13.12
N MET A 38 -10.68 -12.85 13.46
CA MET A 38 -10.48 -12.27 14.79
C MET A 38 -11.74 -11.52 15.19
N LEU A 39 -12.34 -11.95 16.30
CA LEU A 39 -13.46 -11.29 16.95
C LEU A 39 -13.05 -10.91 18.37
N ILE A 40 -13.14 -9.62 18.69
CA ILE A 40 -12.90 -9.08 20.02
C ILE A 40 -14.10 -8.22 20.38
N VAL A 41 -14.68 -8.50 21.55
CA VAL A 41 -15.84 -7.78 22.05
C VAL A 41 -15.48 -7.01 23.32
N ARG A 42 -16.11 -5.85 23.47
CA ARG A 42 -16.06 -4.98 24.65
C ARG A 42 -17.37 -4.21 24.66
N GLU A 43 -17.93 -3.94 25.85
CA GLU A 43 -19.08 -3.06 25.98
C GLU A 43 -18.82 -1.75 25.20
N LYS A 44 -19.75 -1.39 24.30
CA LYS A 44 -19.65 -0.20 23.43
C LYS A 44 -18.33 -0.12 22.64
N GLY A 45 -17.79 -1.28 22.28
CA GLY A 45 -16.51 -1.37 21.59
C GLY A 45 -16.55 -1.03 20.10
N GLY A 46 -17.73 -1.12 19.47
CA GLY A 46 -17.91 -0.87 18.05
C GLY A 46 -17.84 0.60 17.66
N TYR A 47 -17.76 0.83 16.35
CA TYR A 47 -17.78 2.16 15.75
C TYR A 47 -19.00 2.97 16.22
N ASP A 48 -18.80 4.23 16.61
CA ASP A 48 -19.80 5.13 17.21
C ASP A 48 -20.62 4.49 18.36
N GLU A 49 -20.00 3.59 19.13
CA GLU A 49 -20.65 2.81 20.20
C GLU A 49 -21.86 1.97 19.72
N GLY A 50 -22.00 1.75 18.40
CA GLY A 50 -23.17 1.12 17.79
C GLY A 50 -23.25 -0.40 17.98
N SER A 51 -22.22 -1.03 18.56
CA SER A 51 -22.21 -2.44 18.94
C SER A 51 -21.12 -2.74 19.97
N ASP A 52 -21.09 -3.98 20.47
CA ASP A 52 -20.00 -4.46 21.34
C ASP A 52 -18.82 -5.06 20.56
N ARG A 53 -18.87 -5.07 19.23
CA ARG A 53 -17.82 -5.68 18.37
C ARG A 53 -16.70 -4.68 18.16
N TRP A 54 -15.68 -4.73 19.01
CA TRP A 54 -14.51 -3.85 18.92
C TRP A 54 -13.57 -4.18 17.76
N VAL A 55 -13.38 -5.47 17.48
CA VAL A 55 -12.70 -5.92 16.27
C VAL A 55 -13.46 -7.11 15.72
N ASP A 56 -13.81 -7.08 14.45
CA ASP A 56 -14.47 -8.18 13.76
C ASP A 56 -13.96 -8.25 12.32
N LEU A 57 -12.89 -9.04 12.14
CA LEU A 57 -12.18 -9.15 10.88
C LEU A 57 -12.12 -10.61 10.45
N ARG A 58 -12.33 -10.84 9.16
CA ARG A 58 -12.38 -12.16 8.56
C ARG A 58 -11.65 -12.16 7.23
N VAL A 59 -10.91 -13.23 7.00
CA VAL A 59 -10.38 -13.64 5.70
C VAL A 59 -10.98 -15.01 5.45
N ASP A 60 -12.01 -15.06 4.60
CA ASP A 60 -12.78 -16.29 4.40
C ASP A 60 -12.13 -17.25 3.39
N ASP A 61 -11.29 -16.74 2.47
CA ASP A 61 -10.49 -17.55 1.55
C ASP A 61 -9.22 -16.79 1.12
N HIS A 62 -8.05 -17.31 1.45
CA HIS A 62 -6.76 -16.78 1.00
C HIS A 62 -5.66 -17.84 1.15
N PRO A 63 -4.64 -17.90 0.26
CA PRO A 63 -3.52 -18.83 0.41
C PRO A 63 -2.72 -18.63 1.70
N THR A 64 -2.69 -17.39 2.21
CA THR A 64 -2.01 -16.99 3.45
C THR A 64 -2.96 -16.18 4.34
N PRO A 65 -4.02 -16.78 4.90
CA PRO A 65 -5.13 -16.03 5.50
C PRO A 65 -4.74 -15.34 6.81
N ILE A 66 -3.76 -15.87 7.55
CA ILE A 66 -3.26 -15.25 8.78
C ILE A 66 -2.46 -13.98 8.48
N GLU A 67 -1.60 -14.03 7.45
CA GLU A 67 -0.85 -12.84 7.01
C GLU A 67 -1.78 -11.78 6.43
N GLU A 68 -2.81 -12.22 5.71
CA GLU A 68 -3.83 -11.32 5.19
C GLU A 68 -4.67 -10.71 6.32
N LEU A 69 -5.03 -11.50 7.35
CA LEU A 69 -5.73 -11.02 8.53
C LEU A 69 -4.91 -9.95 9.26
N ARG A 70 -3.59 -10.12 9.36
CA ARG A 70 -2.68 -9.10 9.90
C ARG A 70 -2.68 -7.84 9.03
N ARG A 71 -2.65 -7.99 7.71
CA ARG A 71 -2.65 -6.86 6.77
C ARG A 71 -3.93 -6.03 6.92
N ILE A 72 -5.10 -6.67 6.93
CA ILE A 72 -6.38 -5.97 7.09
C ILE A 72 -6.55 -5.41 8.50
N PHE A 73 -6.00 -6.07 9.53
CA PHE A 73 -5.99 -5.52 10.88
C PHE A 73 -5.20 -4.22 10.97
N ARG A 74 -4.01 -4.13 10.34
CA ARG A 74 -3.25 -2.87 10.30
C ARG A 74 -4.04 -1.73 9.65
N LEU A 75 -4.79 -2.03 8.59
CA LEU A 75 -5.65 -1.02 7.95
C LEU A 75 -6.79 -0.60 8.87
N TYR A 76 -7.46 -1.58 9.48
CA TYR A 76 -8.56 -1.34 10.44
C TYR A 76 -8.09 -0.53 11.65
N ASP A 77 -6.91 -0.82 12.18
CA ASP A 77 -6.30 -0.08 13.28
C ASP A 77 -6.02 1.39 12.89
N LEU A 78 -5.43 1.59 11.72
CA LEU A 78 -5.13 2.92 11.21
C LEU A 78 -6.37 3.77 10.94
N THR A 79 -7.45 3.19 10.42
CA THR A 79 -8.62 3.96 9.97
C THR A 79 -9.74 4.04 11.00
N LEU A 80 -9.94 3.00 11.83
CA LEU A 80 -11.14 2.91 12.68
C LEU A 80 -10.85 2.91 14.17
N LEU A 81 -9.61 2.65 14.60
CA LEU A 81 -9.30 2.48 16.02
C LEU A 81 -8.40 3.60 16.56
N ASP A 82 -8.66 4.02 17.79
CA ASP A 82 -7.87 5.02 18.50
C ASP A 82 -7.10 4.35 19.65
N ARG A 83 -5.96 3.76 19.32
CA ARG A 83 -5.15 2.94 20.24
C ARG A 83 -3.74 3.49 20.49
N GLU A 84 -3.28 4.36 19.60
CA GLU A 84 -1.89 4.83 19.60
C GLU A 84 -1.65 5.76 20.78
N ASP A 85 -0.52 5.60 21.46
CA ASP A 85 -0.15 6.40 22.61
C ASP A 85 0.05 7.88 22.20
N PRO A 86 -0.74 8.84 22.71
CA PRO A 86 -0.63 10.25 22.35
C PRO A 86 0.76 10.85 22.57
N THR A 87 1.58 10.28 23.46
CA THR A 87 2.95 10.73 23.73
C THR A 87 3.93 10.41 22.59
N THR A 88 3.58 9.45 21.73
CA THR A 88 4.40 9.07 20.57
C THR A 88 4.22 10.02 19.38
N ALA A 89 3.18 10.86 19.40
CA ALA A 89 2.92 11.83 18.34
C ALA A 89 4.08 12.83 18.20
N ARG A 90 4.56 13.00 16.96
CA ARG A 90 5.76 13.79 16.65
C ARG A 90 5.38 15.18 16.14
N PRO A 91 6.02 16.26 16.60
CA PRO A 91 5.86 17.59 16.00
C PRO A 91 6.18 17.55 14.50
N ILE A 92 5.37 18.23 13.70
CA ILE A 92 5.60 18.36 12.26
C ILE A 92 6.50 19.57 12.02
N GLU A 93 7.79 19.38 12.24
CA GLU A 93 8.83 20.40 12.02
C GLU A 93 10.15 19.75 11.60
N GLY A 94 11.03 20.55 11.00
CA GLY A 94 12.37 20.09 10.59
C GLY A 94 12.30 18.86 9.71
N GLU A 95 12.97 17.79 10.13
CA GLU A 95 13.05 16.53 9.38
C GLU A 95 11.67 15.88 9.14
N VAL A 96 10.76 15.92 10.10
CA VAL A 96 9.42 15.33 9.95
C VAL A 96 8.63 16.04 8.86
N ALA A 97 8.70 17.37 8.83
CA ALA A 97 8.06 18.15 7.78
C ALA A 97 8.69 17.88 6.40
N VAL A 98 10.02 17.75 6.31
CA VAL A 98 10.71 17.39 5.05
C VAL A 98 10.25 16.04 4.52
N ILE A 99 10.14 15.02 5.40
CA ILE A 99 9.67 13.68 5.03
C ILE A 99 8.23 13.75 4.50
N LEU A 100 7.32 14.40 5.24
CA LEU A 100 5.93 14.53 4.81
C LEU A 100 5.82 15.29 3.47
N GLN A 101 6.53 16.40 3.31
CA GLN A 101 6.55 17.17 2.05
C GLN A 101 7.11 16.34 0.89
N HIS A 102 8.16 15.55 1.12
CA HIS A 102 8.71 14.64 0.13
C HIS A 102 7.68 13.61 -0.32
N ASP A 103 7.11 12.87 0.63
CA ASP A 103 6.27 11.71 0.35
C ASP A 103 4.92 12.13 -0.23
N LEU A 104 4.34 13.22 0.30
CA LEU A 104 3.17 13.86 -0.32
C LEU A 104 3.48 14.32 -1.75
N GLY A 105 4.71 14.78 -2.02
CA GLY A 105 5.14 15.15 -3.36
C GLY A 105 5.25 13.96 -4.31
N ILE A 106 5.82 12.84 -3.85
CA ILE A 106 5.87 11.59 -4.62
C ILE A 106 4.47 11.13 -5.00
N LEU A 107 3.53 11.19 -4.05
CA LEU A 107 2.15 10.78 -4.21
C LEU A 107 1.28 11.80 -4.96
N GLY A 108 1.82 12.98 -5.31
CA GLY A 108 1.11 14.01 -6.08
C GLY A 108 0.19 14.91 -5.25
N TYR A 109 0.28 14.87 -3.91
CA TYR A 109 -0.48 15.74 -3.03
C TYR A 109 0.13 17.14 -2.90
N TYR A 110 1.47 17.24 -2.93
CA TYR A 110 2.23 18.45 -2.68
C TYR A 110 3.16 18.81 -3.85
N HIS A 111 3.22 20.08 -4.23
CA HIS A 111 4.05 20.56 -5.35
C HIS A 111 5.04 21.67 -4.94
N GLY A 112 5.12 21.98 -3.65
CA GLY A 112 5.99 23.03 -3.13
C GLY A 112 7.41 22.56 -2.78
N PRO A 113 8.26 23.48 -2.29
CA PRO A 113 9.62 23.16 -1.85
C PRO A 113 9.64 22.37 -0.54
N ARG A 114 10.67 21.54 -0.35
CA ARG A 114 10.88 20.78 0.90
C ARG A 114 11.68 21.60 1.90
N THR A 115 11.01 22.53 2.55
CA THR A 115 11.65 23.53 3.43
C THR A 115 11.80 23.05 4.87
N GLY A 116 11.09 22.00 5.28
CA GLY A 116 11.03 21.57 6.68
C GLY A 116 10.16 22.48 7.57
N THR A 117 9.47 23.45 6.97
CA THR A 117 8.49 24.31 7.66
C THR A 117 7.08 23.86 7.30
N TRP A 118 6.19 23.76 8.29
CA TRP A 118 4.81 23.33 8.08
C TRP A 118 3.87 24.46 7.61
N ASP A 119 4.07 24.87 6.37
CA ASP A 119 3.34 25.97 5.71
C ASP A 119 1.88 25.59 5.34
N PRO A 120 1.04 26.57 4.94
CA PRO A 120 -0.36 26.30 4.57
C PRO A 120 -0.52 25.30 3.41
N ALA A 121 0.40 25.29 2.45
CA ALA A 121 0.35 24.37 1.31
C ALA A 121 0.64 22.92 1.74
N SER A 122 1.60 22.72 2.64
CA SER A 122 1.94 21.41 3.23
C SER A 122 0.77 20.89 4.05
N ARG A 123 0.16 21.76 4.86
CA ARG A 123 -1.02 21.43 5.65
C ARG A 123 -2.20 20.99 4.77
N ALA A 124 -2.54 21.78 3.75
CA ALA A 124 -3.65 21.45 2.85
C ALA A 124 -3.40 20.13 2.09
N ALA A 125 -2.16 19.87 1.65
CA ALA A 125 -1.79 18.61 1.01
C ALA A 125 -1.95 17.42 1.98
N PHE A 126 -1.53 17.58 3.23
CA PHE A 126 -1.65 16.54 4.25
C PHE A 126 -3.10 16.28 4.65
N GLU A 127 -3.91 17.32 4.86
CA GLU A 127 -5.34 17.20 5.16
C GLU A 127 -6.09 16.46 4.05
N ARG A 128 -5.79 16.79 2.78
CA ARG A 128 -6.35 16.06 1.64
C ARG A 128 -5.93 14.59 1.65
N PHE A 129 -4.66 14.31 1.92
CA PHE A 129 -4.16 12.94 2.05
C PHE A 129 -4.89 12.16 3.15
N LEU A 130 -5.10 12.76 4.33
CA LEU A 130 -5.82 12.11 5.42
C LEU A 130 -7.26 11.76 5.01
N GLY A 131 -7.99 12.72 4.43
CA GLY A 131 -9.38 12.50 4.01
C GLY A 131 -9.50 11.45 2.89
N GLU A 132 -8.60 11.44 1.91
CA GLU A 132 -8.64 10.43 0.84
C GLU A 132 -8.28 9.01 1.30
N ASN A 133 -7.71 8.86 2.51
CA ASN A 133 -7.29 7.58 3.08
C ASN A 133 -8.09 7.18 4.33
N ASN A 134 -9.21 7.86 4.61
CA ASN A 134 -10.07 7.63 5.79
C ASN A 134 -9.30 7.71 7.12
N PHE A 135 -8.45 8.74 7.26
CA PHE A 135 -7.67 9.01 8.46
C PHE A 135 -8.16 10.25 9.22
N GLU A 136 -9.46 10.57 9.14
CA GLU A 136 -10.06 11.72 9.83
C GLU A 136 -9.89 11.62 11.35
N ASN A 137 -10.02 10.41 11.92
CA ASN A 137 -9.76 10.15 13.33
C ASN A 137 -8.29 10.38 13.73
N LYS A 138 -7.37 10.39 12.76
CA LYS A 138 -5.94 10.65 12.96
C LYS A 138 -5.57 12.12 12.76
N GLN A 139 -6.52 12.98 12.36
CA GLN A 139 -6.22 14.40 12.21
C GLN A 139 -5.93 15.04 13.57
N ARG A 140 -4.82 15.78 13.64
CA ARG A 140 -4.39 16.45 14.87
C ARG A 140 -4.24 17.96 14.64
N PRO A 141 -4.98 18.81 15.38
CA PRO A 141 -4.87 20.26 15.25
C PRO A 141 -3.63 20.84 15.96
N ASP A 142 -2.94 20.04 16.79
CA ASP A 142 -1.78 20.45 17.59
C ASP A 142 -0.45 20.47 16.81
N GLY A 143 -0.50 20.32 15.47
CA GLY A 143 0.69 20.33 14.62
C GLY A 143 1.57 19.10 14.77
N LYS A 144 1.02 17.99 15.28
CA LYS A 144 1.73 16.70 15.38
C LYS A 144 1.19 15.70 14.37
N VAL A 145 2.01 14.70 14.07
CA VAL A 145 1.65 13.53 13.27
C VAL A 145 1.85 12.26 14.06
N TRP A 146 0.92 11.33 13.89
CA TRP A 146 1.04 9.98 14.42
C TRP A 146 2.16 9.20 13.70
N PRO A 147 3.06 8.51 14.42
CA PRO A 147 4.04 7.61 13.81
C PRO A 147 3.42 6.64 12.80
N SER A 148 2.24 6.09 13.11
CA SER A 148 1.50 5.18 12.24
C SER A 148 1.16 5.79 10.87
N VAL A 149 0.65 7.03 10.85
CA VAL A 149 0.34 7.79 9.63
C VAL A 149 1.60 8.15 8.84
N LEU A 150 2.65 8.59 9.54
CA LEU A 150 3.94 8.91 8.93
C LEU A 150 4.55 7.70 8.21
N ASN A 151 4.55 6.54 8.87
CA ASN A 151 5.05 5.29 8.31
C ASN A 151 4.21 4.86 7.11
N TYR A 152 2.88 4.90 7.23
CA TYR A 152 1.98 4.55 6.13
C TYR A 152 2.20 5.43 4.88
N LEU A 153 2.34 6.74 5.06
CA LEU A 153 2.64 7.66 3.97
C LEU A 153 4.00 7.32 3.32
N SER A 154 5.03 7.09 4.13
CA SER A 154 6.38 6.73 3.66
C SER A 154 6.39 5.44 2.86
N GLU A 155 5.71 4.40 3.36
CA GLU A 155 5.57 3.10 2.67
C GLU A 155 4.86 3.26 1.32
N ARG A 156 3.81 4.08 1.25
CA ARG A 156 3.09 4.35 0.00
C ARG A 156 3.95 5.13 -0.99
N ALA A 157 4.69 6.13 -0.54
CA ALA A 157 5.61 6.87 -1.40
C ALA A 157 6.71 5.94 -1.94
N ALA A 158 7.31 5.09 -1.09
CA ALA A 158 8.29 4.10 -1.51
C ALA A 158 7.71 3.11 -2.54
N ALA A 159 6.51 2.60 -2.32
CA ALA A 159 5.82 1.74 -3.27
C ALA A 159 5.55 2.45 -4.60
N GLU A 160 5.19 3.74 -4.58
CA GLU A 160 4.99 4.54 -5.79
C GLU A 160 6.28 4.73 -6.58
N VAL A 161 7.40 5.02 -5.92
CA VAL A 161 8.72 5.09 -6.55
C VAL A 161 9.09 3.74 -7.18
N ALA A 162 8.87 2.64 -6.48
CA ALA A 162 9.15 1.30 -6.99
C ALA A 162 8.30 0.97 -8.23
N ARG A 163 7.00 1.35 -8.24
CA ARG A 163 6.14 1.19 -9.41
C ARG A 163 6.65 1.98 -10.61
N ARG A 164 7.00 3.26 -10.44
CA ARG A 164 7.53 4.11 -11.52
C ARG A 164 8.82 3.58 -12.12
N THR A 165 9.70 3.04 -11.27
CA THR A 165 11.00 2.49 -11.69
C THR A 165 10.85 1.13 -12.40
N THR A 166 9.90 0.30 -11.98
CA THR A 166 9.66 -1.04 -12.57
C THR A 166 8.89 -0.97 -13.89
N THR A 167 8.04 0.03 -14.09
CA THR A 167 7.13 0.12 -15.26
C THR A 167 7.76 0.83 -16.48
N ALA A 168 9.06 1.13 -16.47
CA ALA A 168 9.75 1.72 -17.62
C ALA A 168 10.40 0.64 -18.50
N PRO A 169 9.79 0.18 -19.61
CA PRO A 169 10.56 -0.48 -20.65
C PRO A 169 11.41 0.60 -21.32
N VAL A 170 12.73 0.57 -21.10
CA VAL A 170 13.65 1.18 -22.06
C VAL A 170 13.54 0.33 -23.31
N VAL A 171 12.73 0.76 -24.28
CA VAL A 171 12.86 0.29 -25.66
C VAL A 171 14.00 1.09 -26.28
N PRO A 172 15.18 0.49 -26.54
CA PRO A 172 16.23 1.19 -27.25
C PRO A 172 15.70 1.53 -28.66
N GLY A 173 15.74 2.81 -29.03
CA GLY A 173 15.40 3.25 -30.41
C GLY A 173 14.04 3.91 -30.61
N ALA A 174 13.23 4.16 -29.58
CA ALA A 174 11.94 4.84 -29.73
C ALA A 174 12.05 6.36 -30.05
N LEU A 175 13.24 6.96 -29.91
CA LEU A 175 13.50 8.38 -30.21
C LEU A 175 14.24 8.64 -31.54
N GLU A 176 14.65 7.62 -32.30
CA GLU A 176 15.38 7.86 -33.56
C GLU A 176 14.48 8.13 -34.77
N ARG A 177 13.15 8.05 -34.64
CA ARG A 177 12.23 8.34 -35.75
C ARG A 177 11.11 9.26 -35.28
N GLY A 178 11.35 10.56 -35.42
CA GLY A 178 10.29 11.56 -35.36
C GLY A 178 9.22 11.32 -36.43
N PRO A 179 8.01 11.89 -36.25
CA PRO A 179 6.91 11.70 -37.19
C PRO A 179 7.27 12.29 -38.56
N GLY A 180 7.39 11.44 -39.59
CA GLY A 180 7.70 11.84 -40.96
C GLY A 180 8.87 11.13 -41.66
N ALA A 181 9.56 10.19 -41.01
CA ALA A 181 10.64 9.44 -41.65
C ALA A 181 10.14 8.55 -42.81
N LYS A 182 10.52 8.88 -44.05
CA LYS A 182 10.23 8.06 -45.25
C LYS A 182 10.95 6.71 -45.18
N ALA A 183 10.26 5.64 -45.53
CA ALA A 183 10.85 4.31 -45.70
C ALA A 183 11.91 4.34 -46.83
N PRO A 184 13.04 3.60 -46.70
CA PRO A 184 14.03 3.52 -47.75
C PRO A 184 13.44 2.80 -48.96
N GLY A 185 13.64 3.40 -50.14
CA GLY A 185 13.09 2.92 -51.40
C GLY A 185 13.60 1.52 -51.73
N GLY A 186 12.68 0.55 -51.72
CA GLY A 186 12.92 -0.77 -52.30
C GLY A 186 12.80 -0.69 -53.81
N ASP A 187 13.91 -0.95 -54.50
CA ASP A 187 13.99 -1.12 -55.95
C ASP A 187 13.00 -2.20 -56.42
N ARG A 188 12.01 -1.79 -57.21
CA ARG A 188 10.99 -2.68 -57.79
C ARG A 188 11.42 -3.09 -59.19
N SER A 189 12.37 -4.02 -59.28
CA SER A 189 12.56 -4.79 -60.51
C SER A 189 11.43 -5.83 -60.67
N PRO A 190 10.72 -5.89 -61.81
CA PRO A 190 9.60 -6.80 -62.00
C PRO A 190 10.07 -8.25 -62.26
N PRO A 191 9.32 -9.28 -61.80
CA PRO A 191 9.72 -10.67 -61.96
C PRO A 191 9.50 -11.17 -63.39
N THR A 192 10.49 -11.89 -63.92
CA THR A 192 10.46 -12.56 -65.22
C THR A 192 9.49 -13.76 -65.20
N PRO A 193 8.66 -13.97 -66.23
CA PRO A 193 7.67 -15.05 -66.21
C PRO A 193 8.31 -16.42 -66.46
N ARG A 194 8.07 -17.39 -65.56
CA ARG A 194 8.42 -18.80 -65.76
C ARG A 194 7.45 -19.47 -66.72
N ARG A 195 8.01 -20.05 -67.78
CA ARG A 195 7.34 -20.86 -68.80
C ARG A 195 6.68 -22.11 -68.19
N THR A 196 5.44 -22.36 -68.61
CA THR A 196 4.68 -23.57 -68.30
C THR A 196 5.21 -24.76 -69.11
N SER A 197 5.39 -25.92 -68.45
CA SER A 197 5.50 -27.21 -69.15
C SER A 197 4.39 -28.13 -68.67
N ARG A 198 3.36 -28.26 -69.51
CA ARG A 198 2.44 -29.40 -69.58
C ARG A 198 3.24 -30.71 -69.62
N ARG A 199 2.77 -31.74 -68.89
CA ARG A 199 2.51 -33.05 -69.49
C ARG A 199 1.60 -33.91 -68.61
N SER A 200 0.47 -34.28 -69.20
CA SER A 200 -0.41 -35.37 -68.81
C SER A 200 0.25 -36.72 -69.12
N LYS A 201 0.09 -37.72 -68.25
CA LYS A 201 -0.93 -38.77 -68.31
C LYS A 201 -0.88 -39.58 -67.03
#